data_AF-A0A1Z9XHS5-F1
#
_entry.id   AF-A0A1Z9XHS5-F1
#
_cell.length_a   1.000
_cell.length_b   1.000
_cell.length_c   1.000
_cell.angle_alpha   90.00
_cell.angle_beta   90.00
_cell.angle_gamma   90.00
#
_symmetry.space_group_name_H-M   'P 1'
#
loop_
_entity.id
_entity.type
_entity.pdbx_description
1 polymer ?
#
loop_
_entity_poly.entity_id
_entity_poly.type
_entity_poly.pdbx_seq_one_letter_code
_entity_poly.pdbx_strand_id
1 'polypeptide(L)' 'ADTAVRAEDLDEQAAEEAKRRAEEHIANPGADFDYAEAAHQLAEAIAQLRLIQKLRK' A
#
# COMPACT_ATOMS: atom_id res chain seq x y z
N ALA A 1 15.38 -19.30 9.28
CA ALA A 1 14.64 -18.23 9.97
C ALA A 1 14.69 -16.92 9.18
N ASP A 2 15.79 -16.64 8.47
CA ASP A 2 16.03 -15.38 7.73
C ASP A 2 15.13 -15.12 6.52
N THR A 3 14.53 -16.16 5.91
CA THR A 3 13.68 -16.00 4.71
C THR A 3 12.30 -15.43 5.04
N ALA A 4 11.74 -15.78 6.21
CA ALA A 4 10.42 -15.29 6.61
C ALA A 4 10.46 -13.79 6.91
N VAL A 5 11.48 -13.34 7.65
CA VAL A 5 11.69 -11.92 8.01
C VAL A 5 11.93 -11.04 6.77
N ARG A 6 12.67 -11.54 5.77
CA ARG A 6 12.82 -10.78 4.51
C ARG A 6 11.54 -10.69 3.69
N ALA A 7 10.69 -11.71 3.72
CA ALA A 7 9.44 -11.71 2.97
C ALA A 7 8.46 -10.68 3.55
N GLU A 8 8.29 -10.63 4.87
CA GLU A 8 7.46 -9.62 5.55
C GLU A 8 7.96 -8.19 5.35
N ASP A 9 9.28 -7.94 5.31
CA ASP A 9 9.85 -6.62 4.97
C ASP A 9 9.58 -6.24 3.50
N LEU A 10 9.65 -7.20 2.58
CA LEU A 10 9.32 -6.97 1.17
C LEU A 10 7.83 -6.66 0.96
N ASP A 11 6.95 -7.38 1.67
CA ASP A 11 5.50 -7.15 1.64
C ASP A 11 5.14 -5.78 2.23
N GLU A 12 5.83 -5.36 3.30
CA GLU A 12 5.64 -4.04 3.91
C GLU A 12 6.05 -2.92 2.95
N GLN A 13 7.22 -3.04 2.32
CA GLN A 13 7.70 -2.07 1.33
C GLN A 13 6.78 -1.97 0.12
N ALA A 14 6.28 -3.10 -0.38
CA ALA A 14 5.35 -3.13 -1.50
C ALA A 14 4.03 -2.40 -1.16
N ALA A 15 3.50 -2.63 0.04
CA ALA A 15 2.27 -2.00 0.49
C ALA A 15 2.45 -0.49 0.78
N GLU A 16 3.62 -0.07 1.28
CA GLU A 16 3.96 1.35 1.41
C GLU A 16 4.06 2.06 0.06
N GLU A 17 4.67 1.42 -0.94
CA GLU A 17 4.78 2.01 -2.28
C GLU A 17 3.41 2.11 -2.95
N ALA A 18 2.54 1.09 -2.80
CA ALA A 18 1.17 1.14 -3.29
C ALA A 18 0.38 2.29 -2.67
N LYS A 19 0.51 2.49 -1.35
CA LYS A 19 -0.08 3.62 -0.63
C LYS A 19 0.41 4.95 -1.21
N ARG A 20 1.72 5.11 -1.37
CA ARG A 20 2.33 6.35 -1.89
C ARG A 20 1.84 6.66 -3.31
N ARG A 21 1.80 5.68 -4.21
CA ARG A 21 1.30 5.87 -5.57
C ARG A 21 -0.15 6.30 -5.60
N ALA A 22 -1.00 5.69 -4.77
CA ALA A 22 -2.40 6.09 -4.66
C ALA A 22 -2.54 7.53 -4.12
N GLU A 23 -1.72 7.92 -3.12
CA GLU A 23 -1.67 9.29 -2.62
C GLU A 23 -1.21 10.29 -3.70
N GLU A 24 -0.18 9.95 -4.48
CA GLU A 24 0.32 10.79 -5.58
C GLU A 24 -0.71 10.94 -6.70
N HIS A 25 -1.41 9.86 -7.04
CA HIS A 25 -2.50 9.87 -8.01
C HIS A 25 -3.66 10.77 -7.55
N ILE A 26 -4.02 10.72 -6.27
CA ILE A 26 -5.04 11.61 -5.68
C ILE A 26 -4.55 13.07 -5.62
N ALA A 27 -3.27 13.29 -5.34
CA ALA A 27 -2.69 14.62 -5.22
C ALA A 27 -2.50 15.32 -6.57
N ASN A 28 -2.30 14.55 -7.64
CA ASN A 28 -2.16 15.07 -9.01
C ASN A 28 -3.17 14.43 -9.97
N PRO A 29 -4.47 14.75 -9.82
CA PRO A 29 -5.51 14.16 -10.63
C PRO A 29 -5.47 14.75 -12.05
N GLY A 30 -5.32 13.88 -13.06
CA GLY A 30 -5.49 14.23 -14.47
C GLY A 30 -6.96 14.39 -14.88
N ALA A 31 -7.21 14.74 -16.15
CA ALA A 31 -8.56 14.94 -16.69
C ALA A 31 -9.44 13.67 -16.63
N ASP A 32 -8.84 12.49 -16.72
CA ASP A 32 -9.49 11.18 -16.64
C ASP A 32 -9.25 10.48 -15.29
N PHE A 33 -8.99 11.25 -14.22
CA PHE A 33 -8.68 10.67 -12.93
C PHE A 33 -9.91 10.05 -12.25
N ASP A 34 -9.84 8.74 -11.98
CA ASP A 34 -10.84 8.04 -11.18
C ASP A 34 -10.46 8.09 -9.70
N TYR A 35 -11.05 9.06 -8.99
CA TYR A 35 -10.89 9.19 -7.55
C TYR A 35 -11.37 7.96 -6.79
N ALA A 36 -12.43 7.29 -7.26
CA ALA A 36 -12.98 6.12 -6.57
C ALA A 36 -12.01 4.93 -6.65
N GLU A 37 -11.39 4.72 -7.82
CA GLU A 37 -10.35 3.71 -7.99
C GLU A 37 -9.13 4.00 -7.10
N ALA A 38 -8.62 5.24 -7.12
CA ALA A 38 -7.45 5.61 -6.32
C ALA A 38 -7.72 5.53 -4.81
N ALA A 39 -8.92 5.93 -4.35
CA ALA A 39 -9.33 5.78 -2.96
C ALA A 39 -9.47 4.31 -2.55
N HIS A 40 -9.94 3.44 -3.46
CA HIS A 40 -10.01 2.00 -3.24
C HIS A 40 -8.61 1.40 -3.05
N GLN A 41 -7.69 1.69 -3.98
CA GLN A 41 -6.30 1.22 -3.90
C GLN A 41 -5.60 1.72 -2.62
N LEU A 42 -5.84 2.96 -2.22
CA LEU A 42 -5.31 3.51 -0.98
C LEU A 42 -5.83 2.74 0.25
N ALA A 43 -7.13 2.44 0.28
CA ALA A 43 -7.74 1.70 1.38
C ALA A 43 -7.20 0.26 1.46
N GLU A 44 -7.01 -0.41 0.33
CA GLU A 44 -6.41 -1.75 0.26
C GLU A 44 -4.97 -1.75 0.78
N ALA A 45 -4.12 -0.83 0.30
CA ALA A 45 -2.74 -0.71 0.75
C ALA A 45 -2.63 -0.46 2.27
N ILE A 46 -3.50 0.41 2.81
CA ILE A 46 -3.56 0.66 4.26
C ILE A 46 -4.00 -0.58 5.03
N ALA A 47 -4.97 -1.34 4.52
CA ALA A 47 -5.42 -2.57 5.15
C ALA A 47 -4.32 -3.64 5.17
N GLN A 48 -3.58 -3.77 4.06
CA GLN A 48 -2.47 -4.70 3.93
C GLN A 48 -1.31 -4.36 4.89
N LEU A 49 -0.92 -3.08 4.98
CA LEU A 49 0.08 -2.62 5.95
C LEU A 49 -0.33 -2.95 7.39
N ARG A 50 -1.59 -2.71 7.75
CA ARG A 50 -2.11 -3.05 9.09
C ARG A 50 -2.07 -4.55 9.36
N LEU A 51 -2.30 -5.38 8.35
CA LEU A 51 -2.21 -6.83 8.48
C LEU A 51 -0.76 -7.26 8.73
N ILE A 52 0.19 -6.78 7.92
CA ILE A 52 1.62 -7.09 8.05
C ILE A 52 2.14 -6.67 9.43
N GLN A 53 1.81 -5.46 9.88
CA GLN A 53 2.18 -4.97 11.22
C GLN A 53 1.60 -5.83 12.36
N LYS A 54 0.41 -6.42 12.18
CA LYS A 54 -0.16 -7.35 13.16
C LYS A 54 0.55 -8.71 13.16
N LEU A 55 1.08 -9.15 12.02
CA LEU A 55 1.78 -10.42 11.89
C LEU A 55 3.24 -10.36 12.40
N ARG A 56 3.89 -9.19 12.33
CA ARG A 56 5.23 -8.96 12.90
C ARG A 56 5.26 -8.87 14.42
N LYS A 57 4.10 -8.70 15.07
CA LYS A 57 3.96 -8.45 16.51
C LYS A 57 3.80 -9.76 17.28
#